data_AF-A0A6C0CPF0-F1
#
_entry.id   AF-A0A6C0CPF0-F1
#
_cell.length_a   1.000
_cell.length_b   1.000
_cell.length_c   1.000
_cell.angle_alpha   90.00
_cell.angle_beta   90.00
_cell.angle_gamma   90.00
#
_symmetry.space_group_name_H-M   'P 1'
#
loop_
_entity.id
_entity.type
_entity.pdbx_description
1 polymer ?
#
loop_
_entity_poly.entity_id
_entity_poly.type
_entity_poly.pdbx_seq_one_letter_code
_entity_poly.pdbx_strand_id
1 'polypeptide(L)'
;MNLLKELTSKKHEAVVMMLMALYVIFPIETPMGLAKMIDTEMGKIIVYVAALSMFAHSLEFGILSLLVAYTLIKRSSEMTGSNFMKSSEGAEEIKMDMLKKYNAFPKTLEEQVVENMAPLVINDAPSNVDFKPTLSKLNDAAPINYDGVI
;
A
#
# COMPACT_ATOMS: atom_id res chain seq x y z
N MET A 1 8.61 -46.05 13.28
CA MET A 1 7.39 -46.57 12.61
C MET A 1 6.08 -46.24 13.35
N ASN A 2 6.11 -45.75 14.60
CA ASN A 2 4.89 -45.41 15.36
C ASN A 2 4.32 -44.01 15.03
N LEU A 3 5.18 -43.04 14.68
CA LEU A 3 4.76 -41.68 14.31
C LEU A 3 3.86 -41.66 13.06
N LEU A 4 4.23 -42.42 12.01
CA LEU A 4 3.41 -42.52 10.79
C LEU A 4 2.06 -43.17 11.07
N LYS A 5 2.01 -44.10 12.04
CA LYS A 5 0.79 -44.82 12.41
C LYS A 5 -0.16 -43.95 13.23
N GLU A 6 0.36 -43.12 14.14
CA GLU A 6 -0.42 -42.08 14.84
C GLU A 6 -0.94 -41.00 13.90
N LEU A 7 -0.11 -40.56 12.93
CA LEU A 7 -0.51 -39.60 11.89
C LEU A 7 -1.69 -40.13 11.06
N THR A 8 -1.71 -41.44 10.77
CA THR A 8 -2.81 -42.10 10.05
C THR A 8 -4.04 -42.43 10.92
N SER A 9 -3.96 -42.31 12.25
CA SER A 9 -5.09 -42.51 13.15
C SER A 9 -6.00 -41.27 13.21
N LYS A 10 -5.40 -40.08 13.07
CA LYS A 10 -6.10 -38.80 12.93
C LYS A 10 -6.03 -38.25 11.49
N LYS A 11 -6.55 -39.04 10.55
CA LYS A 11 -6.42 -38.77 9.09
C LYS A 11 -6.76 -37.34 8.70
N HIS A 12 -7.81 -36.76 9.27
CA HIS A 12 -8.26 -35.40 8.92
C HIS A 12 -7.29 -34.31 9.41
N GLU A 13 -6.82 -34.42 10.65
CA GLU A 13 -5.87 -33.46 11.23
C GLU A 13 -4.52 -33.49 10.47
N ALA A 14 -4.02 -34.70 10.19
CA ALA A 14 -2.78 -34.89 9.45
C ALA A 14 -2.83 -34.27 8.04
N VAL A 15 -3.95 -34.44 7.34
CA VAL A 15 -4.14 -33.88 5.99
C VAL A 15 -4.15 -32.34 6.02
N VAL A 16 -4.82 -31.73 7.00
CA VAL A 16 -4.87 -30.27 7.12
C VAL A 16 -3.48 -29.70 7.44
N MET A 17 -2.73 -30.31 8.37
CA MET A 17 -1.35 -29.89 8.66
C MET A 17 -0.46 -30.02 7.44
N MET A 18 -0.59 -31.11 6.67
CA MET A 18 0.18 -31.30 5.46
C MET A 18 -0.13 -30.21 4.43
N LEU A 19 -1.41 -29.87 4.23
CA LEU A 19 -1.83 -28.76 3.36
C LEU A 19 -1.26 -27.41 3.80
N MET A 20 -1.31 -27.12 5.11
CA MET A 20 -0.73 -25.91 5.69
C MET A 20 0.78 -25.83 5.47
N ALA A 21 1.49 -26.93 5.71
CA ALA A 21 2.93 -27.00 5.48
C ALA A 21 3.28 -26.80 4.00
N LEU A 22 2.55 -27.45 3.09
CA LEU A 22 2.73 -27.26 1.64
C LEU A 22 2.49 -25.81 1.24
N TYR A 23 1.45 -25.16 1.77
CA TYR A 23 1.17 -23.75 1.49
C TYR A 23 2.32 -22.80 1.88
N VAL A 24 2.96 -23.05 3.02
CA VAL A 24 4.11 -22.25 3.48
C VAL A 24 5.33 -22.48 2.61
N ILE A 25 5.63 -23.74 2.26
CA ILE A 25 6.83 -24.12 1.49
C ILE A 25 6.72 -23.67 0.03
N PHE A 26 5.58 -23.91 -0.61
CA PHE A 26 5.39 -23.59 -2.02
C PHE A 26 4.93 -22.14 -2.20
N PRO A 27 5.49 -21.41 -3.18
CA PRO A 27 5.07 -20.05 -3.51
C PRO A 27 3.74 -20.06 -4.29
N ILE A 28 2.68 -20.52 -3.63
CA ILE A 28 1.33 -20.52 -4.20
C ILE A 28 0.79 -19.11 -4.10
N GLU A 29 0.55 -18.49 -5.25
CA GLU A 29 -0.04 -17.16 -5.38
C GLU A 29 -1.49 -17.16 -4.88
N THR A 30 -1.85 -16.14 -4.11
CA THR A 30 -3.23 -15.94 -3.68
C THR A 30 -4.03 -15.27 -4.79
N PRO A 31 -5.18 -15.83 -5.21
CA PRO A 31 -5.98 -15.23 -6.27
C PRO A 31 -6.45 -13.83 -5.85
N MET A 32 -6.49 -12.89 -6.80
CA MET A 32 -6.68 -11.46 -6.51
C MET A 32 -7.94 -11.15 -5.70
N GLY A 33 -9.04 -11.88 -5.90
CA GLY A 33 -10.27 -11.69 -5.11
C GLY A 33 -10.09 -11.98 -3.62
N LEU A 34 -9.37 -13.06 -3.28
CA LEU A 34 -9.06 -13.42 -1.90
C LEU A 34 -8.03 -12.47 -1.30
N ALA A 35 -7.01 -12.10 -2.09
CA ALA A 35 -5.97 -11.17 -1.66
C ALA A 35 -6.56 -9.80 -1.25
N LYS A 36 -7.49 -9.24 -2.05
CA LYS A 36 -8.17 -7.97 -1.73
C LYS A 36 -8.97 -8.03 -0.43
N MET A 37 -9.64 -9.15 -0.16
CA MET A 37 -10.43 -9.32 1.07
C MET A 37 -9.52 -9.39 2.30
N ILE A 38 -8.44 -10.18 2.22
CA ILE A 38 -7.49 -10.38 3.31
C ILE A 38 -6.67 -9.12 3.57
N ASP A 39 -6.32 -8.37 2.53
CA ASP A 39 -5.46 -7.19 2.65
C ASP A 39 -6.15 -5.93 3.22
N THR A 40 -7.38 -6.07 3.72
CA THR A 40 -8.02 -5.04 4.53
C THR A 40 -7.57 -5.14 6.00
N GLU A 41 -7.65 -4.05 6.77
CA GLU A 41 -7.31 -4.10 8.21
C GLU A 41 -8.19 -5.10 8.96
N MET A 42 -9.49 -5.11 8.67
CA MET A 42 -10.43 -6.09 9.23
C MET A 42 -10.13 -7.52 8.78
N GLY A 43 -9.77 -7.73 7.51
CA GLY A 43 -9.39 -9.04 6.97
C GLY A 43 -8.19 -9.64 7.71
N LYS A 44 -7.16 -8.83 7.97
CA LYS A 44 -5.97 -9.25 8.74
C LYS A 44 -6.33 -9.66 10.16
N ILE A 45 -7.20 -8.90 10.84
CA ILE A 45 -7.68 -9.24 12.19
C ILE A 45 -8.38 -10.60 12.19
N ILE A 46 -9.29 -10.84 11.23
CA ILE A 46 -10.00 -12.12 11.12
C ILE A 46 -9.02 -13.28 10.94
N VAL A 47 -8.00 -13.11 10.10
CA VAL A 47 -6.95 -14.13 9.88
C VAL A 47 -6.17 -14.40 11.17
N TYR A 48 -5.82 -13.37 11.94
CA TYR A 48 -5.15 -13.56 13.24
C TYR A 48 -6.03 -14.29 14.25
N VAL A 49 -7.31 -13.94 14.34
CA VAL A 49 -8.27 -14.62 15.22
C VAL A 49 -8.42 -16.10 14.83
N ALA A 50 -8.52 -16.38 13.54
CA ALA A 50 -8.57 -17.76 13.04
C ALA A 50 -7.29 -18.53 13.40
N ALA A 51 -6.11 -17.93 13.23
CA ALA A 51 -4.84 -18.55 13.60
C ALA A 51 -4.76 -18.86 15.10
N LEU A 52 -5.17 -17.91 15.95
CA LEU A 52 -5.22 -18.08 17.41
C LEU A 52 -6.23 -19.14 17.83
N SER A 53 -7.38 -19.26 17.17
CA SER A 53 -8.33 -20.33 17.45
C SER A 53 -7.74 -21.72 17.15
N MET A 54 -6.94 -21.86 16.09
CA MET A 54 -6.24 -23.11 15.79
C MET A 54 -5.11 -23.38 16.78
N PHE A 55 -4.48 -22.33 17.30
CA PHE A 55 -3.48 -22.44 18.37
C PHE A 55 -4.07 -22.97 19.68
N ALA A 56 -5.31 -22.59 20.00
CA ALA A 56 -6.00 -23.10 21.18
C ALA A 56 -6.34 -24.60 21.10
N HIS A 57 -6.44 -25.18 19.88
CA HIS A 57 -6.72 -26.60 19.69
C HIS A 57 -5.51 -27.49 20.01
N SER A 58 -4.35 -27.13 19.48
CA SER A 58 -3.10 -27.86 19.76
C SER A 58 -1.87 -27.01 19.41
N LEU A 59 -0.78 -27.25 20.13
CA LEU A 59 0.46 -26.49 19.96
C LEU A 59 1.05 -26.63 18.54
N GLU A 60 0.99 -27.85 17.98
CA GLU A 60 1.52 -28.17 16.64
C GLU A 60 0.79 -27.39 15.55
N PHE A 61 -0.55 -27.42 15.57
CA PHE A 61 -1.37 -26.65 14.64
C PHE A 61 -1.23 -25.15 14.86
N GLY A 62 -1.04 -24.72 16.10
CA GLY A 62 -0.89 -23.31 16.43
C GLY A 62 0.34 -22.68 15.80
N ILE A 63 1.49 -23.33 15.92
CA ILE A 63 2.73 -22.80 15.35
C ILE A 63 2.63 -22.76 13.82
N LEU A 64 2.07 -23.81 13.22
CA LEU A 64 1.81 -23.88 11.78
C LEU A 64 0.78 -22.83 11.31
N SER A 65 -0.30 -22.61 12.06
CA SER A 65 -1.35 -21.64 11.69
C SER A 65 -0.82 -20.21 11.72
N LEU A 66 0.04 -19.87 12.69
CA LEU A 66 0.68 -18.55 12.76
C LEU A 66 1.61 -18.32 11.56
N LEU A 67 2.39 -19.33 11.16
CA LEU A 67 3.22 -19.25 9.96
C LEU A 67 2.38 -19.10 8.69
N VAL A 68 1.29 -19.86 8.57
CA VAL A 68 0.35 -19.76 7.45
C VAL A 68 -0.29 -18.37 7.42
N ALA A 69 -0.76 -17.85 8.54
CA ALA A 69 -1.37 -16.52 8.65
C ALA A 69 -0.40 -15.42 8.22
N TYR A 70 0.84 -15.45 8.72
CA TYR A 70 1.88 -14.52 8.30
C TYR A 70 2.14 -14.60 6.79
N THR A 71 2.30 -15.82 6.26
CA THR A 71 2.57 -16.05 4.83
C THR A 71 1.41 -15.58 3.96
N LEU A 72 0.17 -15.86 4.38
CA LEU A 72 -1.06 -15.48 3.69
C LEU A 72 -1.25 -13.97 3.62
N ILE A 73 -1.02 -13.28 4.74
CA ILE A 73 -1.10 -11.81 4.80
C ILE A 73 -0.01 -11.19 3.92
N LYS A 74 1.24 -11.67 4.04
CA LYS A 74 2.36 -11.17 3.24
C LYS A 74 2.11 -11.30 1.74
N ARG A 75 1.72 -12.49 1.28
CA ARG A 75 1.42 -12.74 -0.14
C ARG A 75 0.22 -11.94 -0.63
N SER A 76 -0.80 -11.77 0.22
CA SER A 76 -1.97 -10.95 -0.14
C SER A 76 -1.60 -9.49 -0.32
N SER A 77 -0.77 -8.92 0.57
CA SER A 77 -0.30 -7.53 0.47
C SER A 77 0.70 -7.30 -0.67
N GLU A 78 1.47 -8.31 -1.06
CA GLU A 78 2.31 -8.27 -2.26
C GLU A 78 1.45 -8.25 -3.54
N MET A 79 0.41 -9.09 -3.59
CA MET A 79 -0.47 -9.20 -4.77
C MET A 79 -1.37 -7.98 -4.98
N THR A 80 -1.85 -7.34 -3.91
CA THR A 80 -2.63 -6.09 -3.99
C THR A 80 -1.76 -4.84 -4.15
N GLY A 81 -0.46 -4.94 -3.87
CA GLY A 81 0.48 -3.83 -3.96
C GLY A 81 0.47 -2.88 -2.73
N SER A 82 -0.31 -3.17 -1.69
CA SER A 82 -0.41 -2.31 -0.50
C SER A 82 0.91 -2.20 0.27
N ASN A 83 1.74 -3.25 0.24
CA ASN A 83 3.10 -3.19 0.81
C ASN A 83 3.98 -2.14 0.12
N PHE A 84 3.81 -1.94 -1.19
CA PHE A 84 4.56 -0.92 -1.92
C PHE A 84 4.01 0.48 -1.68
N MET A 85 2.69 0.63 -1.55
CA MET A 85 2.06 1.91 -1.20
C MET A 85 2.47 2.42 0.18
N LYS A 86 2.58 1.54 1.19
CA LYS A 86 3.05 1.93 2.53
C LYS A 86 4.49 2.47 2.54
N SER A 87 5.34 1.94 1.65
CA SER A 87 6.70 2.47 1.48
C SER A 87 6.71 3.88 0.88
N SER A 88 5.67 4.26 0.12
CA SER A 88 5.56 5.59 -0.49
C SER A 88 4.89 6.64 0.40
N GLU A 89 4.03 6.24 1.36
CA GLU A 89 3.25 7.17 2.19
C GLU A 89 4.10 8.13 3.04
N GLY A 90 5.35 7.79 3.36
CA GLY A 90 6.29 8.70 4.03
C GLY A 90 7.45 9.20 3.14
N ALA A 91 7.56 8.69 1.91
CA ALA A 91 8.71 9.00 1.05
C ALA A 91 8.71 10.46 0.61
N GLU A 92 7.53 11.03 0.36
CA GLU A 92 7.39 12.44 0.00
C GLU A 92 7.69 13.37 1.18
N GLU A 93 7.22 13.04 2.38
CA GLU A 93 7.51 13.80 3.60
C GLU A 93 9.01 13.79 3.91
N ILE A 94 9.65 12.62 3.88
CA ILE A 94 11.10 12.47 4.11
C ILE A 94 11.90 13.23 3.04
N LYS A 95 11.50 13.13 1.77
CA LYS A 95 12.13 13.87 0.67
C LYS A 95 11.98 15.38 0.88
N MET A 96 10.81 15.84 1.27
CA MET A 96 10.52 17.24 1.52
C MET A 96 11.29 17.78 2.72
N ASP A 97 11.40 17.00 3.80
CA ASP A 97 12.20 17.33 4.98
C ASP A 97 13.68 17.46 4.62
N MET A 98 14.23 16.51 3.85
CA MET A 98 15.60 16.62 3.35
C MET A 98 15.80 17.85 2.47
N LEU A 99 14.89 18.11 1.52
CA LEU A 99 14.97 19.28 0.66
C LEU A 99 14.95 20.58 1.47
N LYS A 100 14.08 20.68 2.49
CA LYS A 100 14.03 21.84 3.40
C LYS A 100 15.33 22.00 4.18
N LYS A 101 15.88 20.90 4.70
CA LYS A 101 17.13 20.90 5.47
C LYS A 101 18.33 21.36 4.64
N TYR A 102 18.44 20.90 3.39
CA TYR A 102 19.56 21.22 2.51
C TYR A 102 19.38 22.51 1.70
N ASN A 103 18.16 23.03 1.60
CA ASN A 103 17.85 24.33 0.96
C ASN A 103 17.49 25.43 1.97
N ALA A 104 17.87 25.26 3.25
CA ALA A 104 17.71 26.29 4.28
C ALA A 104 18.75 27.40 4.10
N PHE A 105 18.66 28.15 3.01
CA PHE A 105 19.46 29.35 2.78
C PHE A 105 18.72 30.58 3.33
N PRO A 106 19.43 31.57 3.89
CA PRO A 106 18.81 32.83 4.26
C PRO A 106 18.25 33.50 2.99
N LYS A 107 17.01 34.01 3.07
CA LYS A 107 16.39 34.73 1.95
C LYS A 107 17.27 35.90 1.51
N THR A 108 17.57 35.97 0.22
CA THR A 108 18.37 37.05 -0.34
C THR A 108 17.54 38.33 -0.50
N LEU A 109 18.22 39.45 -0.75
CA LEU A 109 17.54 40.74 -0.98
C LEU A 109 16.73 40.71 -2.26
N GLU A 110 17.26 40.08 -3.31
CA GLU A 110 16.59 39.89 -4.58
C GLU A 110 15.33 39.04 -4.41
N GLU A 111 15.39 37.98 -3.60
CA GLU A 111 14.24 37.12 -3.33
C GLU A 111 13.16 37.84 -2.51
N GLN A 112 13.55 38.65 -1.52
CA GLN A 112 12.61 39.50 -0.79
C GLN A 112 11.94 40.55 -1.69
N VAL A 113 12.68 41.14 -2.61
CA VAL A 113 12.14 42.08 -3.58
C VAL A 113 11.15 41.40 -4.53
N VAL A 114 11.48 40.21 -5.04
CA VAL A 114 10.60 39.42 -5.91
C VAL A 114 9.35 38.97 -5.16
N GLU A 115 9.47 38.49 -3.92
CA GLU A 115 8.32 38.08 -3.10
C GLU A 115 7.35 39.23 -2.85
N ASN A 116 7.86 40.46 -2.67
CA ASN A 116 7.04 41.65 -2.46
C ASN A 116 6.46 42.25 -3.74
N MET A 117 7.12 42.08 -4.89
CA MET A 117 6.73 42.73 -6.15
C MET A 117 6.04 41.79 -7.15
N ALA A 118 6.21 40.48 -7.01
CA ALA A 118 5.56 39.51 -7.89
C ALA A 118 4.10 39.29 -7.47
N PRO A 119 3.13 39.36 -8.40
CA PRO A 119 1.74 39.05 -8.11
C PRO A 119 1.54 37.52 -8.02
N LEU A 120 2.16 36.90 -7.01
CA LEU A 120 2.00 35.47 -6.73
C LEU A 120 0.69 35.26 -5.97
N VAL A 121 -0.06 34.23 -6.32
CA VAL A 121 -1.22 33.78 -5.56
C VAL A 121 -0.70 32.89 -4.43
N ILE A 122 -0.36 33.51 -3.30
CA ILE A 122 0.27 32.84 -2.15
C ILE A 122 -0.78 32.25 -1.18
N ASN A 123 -2.04 32.65 -1.32
CA ASN A 123 -3.16 32.15 -0.52
C ASN A 123 -4.16 31.42 -1.41
N ASP A 124 -4.86 30.43 -0.84
CA ASP A 124 -6.03 29.85 -1.49
C ASP A 124 -6.98 30.96 -1.92
N ALA A 125 -7.42 30.87 -3.17
CA ALA A 125 -8.29 31.86 -3.73
C ALA A 125 -9.57 31.93 -2.88
N PRO A 126 -10.05 33.14 -2.49
CA PRO A 126 -11.35 33.26 -1.85
C PRO A 126 -12.39 32.48 -2.64
N SER A 127 -13.33 31.83 -1.96
CA SER A 127 -14.33 30.94 -2.58
C SER A 127 -15.21 31.61 -3.66
N ASN A 128 -15.03 32.91 -3.89
CA ASN A 128 -15.78 33.79 -4.77
C ASN A 128 -14.86 34.68 -5.65
N VAL A 129 -13.70 34.21 -6.08
CA VAL A 129 -12.91 34.91 -7.12
C VAL A 129 -13.30 34.45 -8.53
N ASP A 130 -13.84 35.37 -9.32
CA ASP A 130 -14.02 35.19 -10.76
C ASP A 130 -12.66 35.36 -11.47
N PHE A 131 -11.85 34.30 -11.48
CA PHE A 131 -10.64 34.27 -12.31
C PHE A 131 -11.02 33.80 -13.72
N LYS A 132 -10.89 34.70 -14.70
CA LYS A 132 -10.96 34.35 -16.11
C LYS A 132 -9.53 34.17 -16.62
N PRO A 133 -9.07 32.93 -16.90
CA PRO A 133 -7.75 32.73 -17.49
C PRO A 133 -7.70 33.46 -18.83
N THR A 134 -6.83 34.45 -18.95
CA THR A 134 -6.52 35.08 -20.22
C THR A 134 -5.52 34.20 -20.95
N LEU A 135 -6.03 33.42 -21.92
CA LEU A 135 -5.16 32.64 -22.79
C LEU A 135 -4.27 33.60 -23.57
N SER A 136 -2.95 33.44 -23.46
CA SER A 136 -2.01 34.17 -24.31
C SER A 136 -2.09 33.68 -25.76
N LYS A 137 -1.47 34.42 -26.67
CA LYS A 137 -1.45 34.08 -28.10
C LYS A 137 -0.86 32.67 -28.29
N LEU A 138 -1.65 31.77 -28.87
CA LEU A 138 -1.33 30.33 -28.95
C LEU A 138 -0.17 29.99 -29.89
N ASN A 139 0.34 30.92 -30.71
CA ASN A 139 1.43 30.69 -31.67
C ASN A 139 1.24 29.37 -32.46
N ASP A 140 0.08 29.20 -33.09
CA ASP A 140 -0.32 28.00 -33.85
C ASP A 140 -0.43 26.70 -33.03
N ALA A 141 -0.44 26.76 -31.69
CA ALA A 141 -0.80 25.63 -30.86
C ALA A 141 -2.31 25.33 -30.94
N ALA A 142 -2.65 24.03 -30.87
CA ALA A 142 -4.03 23.58 -30.84
C ALA A 142 -4.79 24.19 -29.65
N PRO A 143 -5.99 24.74 -29.86
CA PRO A 143 -6.80 25.28 -28.77
C PRO A 143 -7.28 24.14 -27.85
N ILE A 144 -7.56 24.49 -26.61
CA ILE A 144 -8.07 23.59 -25.56
C ILE A 144 -9.37 22.84 -25.91
N ASN A 145 -10.11 23.30 -26.93
CA ASN A 145 -11.33 22.66 -27.43
C ASN A 145 -11.15 22.14 -28.86
N TYR A 146 -9.99 21.53 -29.15
CA TYR A 146 -9.70 20.97 -30.45
C TYR A 146 -10.03 19.47 -30.46
N ASP A 147 -11.15 19.12 -31.08
CA ASP A 147 -11.62 17.72 -31.22
C ASP A 147 -10.85 16.91 -32.28
N GLY A 148 -9.75 17.45 -32.82
CA GLY A 148 -9.04 16.85 -33.94
C GLY A 148 -9.79 17.00 -35.27
N VAL A 149 -9.05 16.86 -36.38
CA VAL A 149 -9.66 16.53 -37.67
C VAL A 149 -9.56 15.01 -37.79
N ILE A 150 -10.70 14.34 -37.97
CA ILE A 150 -10.75 12.92 -38.32
C ILE A 150 -10.27 12.76 -39.77
#